data_AF-A0A7X6VPU2-F1
#
_entry.id   AF-A0A7X6VPU2-F1
#
_cell.length_a   1.000
_cell.length_b   1.000
_cell.length_c   1.000
_cell.angle_alpha   90.00
_cell.angle_beta   90.00
_cell.angle_gamma   90.00
#
_symmetry.space_group_name_H-M   'P 1'
#
loop_
_entity.id
_entity.type
_entity.pdbx_description
1 polymer ?
#
loop_
_entity_poly.entity_id
_entity_poly.type
_entity_poly.pdbx_seq_one_letter_code
_entity_poly.pdbx_strand_id
1 'polypeptide(L)'
;MITKKDLLKLETSFNKKPIQKALQNILYKTNLTDVTRVMDSAKNQHFYFSNEVKTLPVTNQEATGRCWIFAGLNFLREETAKKLNLANFEFSQNYVAFYDKLEKINFFLESIYDFLVVDQDYRTLQYLLNQGIQDGGQWQMFVIVLKKYGLAPKTVMPETKSSSMTSPMNKYINLKLRQYAYKARQLKDDMVGLDLLKAQTLDELYTFLSANFGNPPKTF
;
A
#
# COMPACT_ATOMS: atom_id res chain seq x y z
N MET A 1 18.36 0.49 -35.26
CA MET A 1 17.88 -0.89 -34.99
C MET A 1 19.09 -1.82 -34.91
N ILE A 2 19.05 -2.85 -34.06
CA ILE A 2 20.11 -3.86 -33.97
C ILE A 2 20.18 -4.60 -35.32
N THR A 3 21.37 -4.69 -35.91
CA THR A 3 21.54 -5.37 -37.20
C THR A 3 21.72 -6.88 -37.01
N LYS A 4 21.49 -7.67 -38.07
CA LYS A 4 21.78 -9.12 -38.05
C LYS A 4 23.25 -9.41 -37.71
N LYS A 5 24.17 -8.54 -38.15
CA LYS A 5 25.60 -8.64 -37.85
C LYS A 5 25.87 -8.43 -36.36
N ASP A 6 25.17 -7.51 -35.72
CA ASP A 6 25.29 -7.26 -34.28
C ASP A 6 24.73 -8.43 -33.47
N LEU A 7 23.58 -8.98 -33.88
CA LEU A 7 22.97 -10.16 -33.25
C LEU A 7 23.92 -11.37 -33.31
N LEU A 8 24.50 -11.65 -34.47
CA LEU A 8 25.46 -12.76 -34.65
C LEU A 8 26.69 -12.60 -33.75
N LYS A 9 27.19 -11.37 -33.59
CA LYS A 9 28.28 -11.07 -32.66
C LYS A 9 27.89 -11.32 -31.21
N LEU A 10 26.68 -10.93 -30.80
CA LEU A 10 26.16 -11.15 -29.44
C LEU A 10 25.98 -12.65 -29.13
N GLU A 11 25.39 -13.41 -30.05
CA GLU A 11 25.22 -14.86 -29.92
C GLU A 11 26.57 -15.58 -29.84
N THR A 12 27.50 -15.21 -30.71
CA THR A 12 28.86 -15.77 -30.70
C THR A 12 29.56 -15.45 -29.37
N SER A 13 29.42 -14.23 -28.87
CA SER A 13 29.98 -13.80 -27.58
C SER A 13 29.35 -14.57 -26.42
N PHE A 14 28.03 -14.74 -26.40
CA PHE A 14 27.33 -15.53 -25.37
C PHE A 14 27.72 -17.01 -25.40
N ASN A 15 27.84 -17.59 -26.59
CA ASN A 15 28.19 -18.99 -26.75
C ASN A 15 29.61 -19.32 -26.25
N LYS A 16 30.49 -18.32 -26.19
CA LYS A 16 31.85 -18.41 -25.64
C LYS A 16 31.92 -18.24 -24.11
N LYS A 17 30.79 -18.04 -23.43
CA LYS A 17 30.71 -17.79 -21.99
C LYS A 17 30.24 -19.04 -21.22
N PRO A 18 31.16 -19.91 -20.75
CA PRO A 18 30.79 -21.18 -20.12
C PRO A 18 30.00 -21.01 -18.81
N ILE A 19 30.35 -20.00 -18.00
CA ILE A 19 29.65 -19.69 -16.74
C ILE A 19 28.18 -19.33 -17.04
N GLN A 20 27.94 -18.49 -18.05
CA GLN A 20 26.60 -18.06 -18.42
C GLN A 20 25.77 -19.21 -19.01
N LYS A 21 26.39 -20.16 -19.73
CA LYS A 21 25.73 -21.40 -20.15
C LYS A 21 25.33 -22.28 -18.95
N ALA A 22 26.21 -22.41 -17.96
CA ALA A 22 25.90 -23.12 -16.73
C ALA A 22 24.75 -22.45 -15.96
N LEU A 23 24.80 -21.12 -15.81
CA LEU A 23 23.73 -20.33 -15.19
C LEU A 23 22.41 -20.44 -15.95
N GLN A 24 22.42 -20.46 -17.28
CA GLN A 24 21.23 -20.67 -18.11
C GLN A 24 20.54 -22.00 -17.76
N ASN A 25 21.31 -23.08 -17.63
CA ASN A 25 20.77 -24.40 -17.27
C ASN A 25 20.21 -24.44 -15.84
N ILE A 26 20.84 -23.72 -14.90
CA ILE A 26 20.38 -23.63 -13.51
C ILE A 26 19.07 -22.82 -13.44
N LEU A 27 19.04 -21.65 -14.08
CA LEU A 27 17.89 -20.75 -14.12
C LEU A 27 16.69 -21.32 -14.90
N TYR A 28 16.91 -22.33 -15.74
CA TYR A 28 15.82 -23.04 -16.44
C TYR A 28 14.84 -23.72 -15.47
N LYS A 29 15.29 -24.15 -14.29
CA LYS A 29 14.45 -24.80 -13.27
C LYS A 29 14.43 -24.11 -11.90
N THR A 30 15.23 -23.07 -11.70
CA THR A 30 15.45 -22.46 -10.39
C THR A 30 15.12 -20.97 -10.43
N ASN A 31 14.51 -20.45 -9.37
CA ASN A 31 14.29 -19.02 -9.23
C ASN A 31 15.64 -18.28 -9.11
N LEU A 32 15.74 -17.12 -9.74
CA LEU A 32 16.95 -16.30 -9.72
C LEU A 32 17.44 -16.00 -8.29
N THR A 33 16.52 -15.74 -7.36
CA THR A 33 16.83 -15.41 -5.96
C THR A 33 17.45 -16.56 -5.18
N ASP A 34 17.23 -17.81 -5.59
CA ASP A 34 17.79 -18.97 -4.92
C ASP A 34 19.22 -19.24 -5.41
N VAL A 35 19.49 -18.93 -6.68
CA VAL A 35 20.82 -19.03 -7.29
C VAL A 35 21.80 -17.98 -6.73
N THR A 36 21.31 -16.81 -6.34
CA THR A 36 22.15 -15.72 -5.83
C THR A 36 22.48 -15.82 -4.33
N ARG A 37 21.99 -16.85 -3.63
CA ARG A 37 22.28 -17.04 -2.20
C ARG A 37 23.73 -17.46 -2.00
N VAL A 38 24.45 -16.71 -1.19
CA VAL A 38 25.85 -16.99 -0.84
C VAL A 38 25.89 -17.71 0.50
N MET A 39 26.34 -18.96 0.50
CA MET A 39 26.43 -19.78 1.72
C MET A 39 27.28 -19.11 2.81
N ASP A 40 28.38 -18.44 2.44
CA ASP A 40 29.23 -17.75 3.41
C ASP A 40 28.56 -16.54 4.06
N SER A 41 27.63 -15.87 3.36
CA SER A 41 26.83 -14.80 3.95
C SER A 41 25.92 -15.35 5.05
N ALA A 42 25.36 -16.55 4.84
CA ALA A 42 24.51 -17.20 5.83
C ALA A 42 25.27 -17.54 7.12
N LYS A 43 26.58 -17.82 7.03
CA LYS A 43 27.44 -18.03 8.22
C LYS A 43 27.56 -16.77 9.07
N ASN A 44 27.46 -15.58 8.48
CA ASN A 44 27.60 -14.31 9.18
C ASN A 44 26.26 -13.72 9.65
N GLN A 45 25.14 -14.34 9.29
CA GLN A 45 23.80 -13.86 9.66
C GLN A 45 23.30 -14.60 10.90
N HIS A 46 23.76 -14.15 12.06
CA HIS A 46 23.31 -14.66 13.35
C HIS A 46 22.27 -13.73 14.00
N PHE A 47 21.23 -14.31 14.60
CA PHE A 47 20.21 -13.57 15.37
C PHE A 47 20.58 -13.50 16.85
N TYR A 48 21.82 -13.12 17.14
CA TYR A 48 22.30 -12.86 18.50
C TYR A 48 22.54 -11.36 18.67
N PHE A 49 21.84 -10.75 19.62
CA PHE A 49 21.92 -9.32 19.88
C PHE A 49 22.39 -9.08 21.32
N SER A 50 23.35 -8.18 21.52
CA SER A 50 23.83 -7.82 22.87
C SER A 50 22.73 -7.15 23.71
N ASN A 51 21.80 -6.46 23.06
CA ASN A 51 20.65 -5.82 23.67
C ASN A 51 19.40 -6.24 22.89
N GLU A 52 18.55 -7.04 23.51
CA GLU A 52 17.30 -7.51 22.91
C GLU A 52 16.09 -6.93 23.65
N VAL A 53 15.24 -6.22 22.91
CA VAL A 53 13.96 -5.74 23.44
C VAL A 53 12.96 -6.88 23.30
N LYS A 54 12.40 -7.34 24.42
CA LYS A 54 11.31 -8.33 24.38
C LYS A 54 10.10 -7.74 23.67
N THR A 55 9.59 -8.46 22.68
CA THR A 55 8.44 -8.08 21.87
C THR A 55 7.32 -9.11 21.95
N LEU A 56 6.11 -8.67 21.66
CA LEU A 56 4.94 -9.53 21.48
C LEU A 56 5.04 -10.36 20.19
N PRO A 57 4.22 -11.43 20.05
CA PRO A 57 4.17 -12.23 18.83
C PRO A 57 3.99 -11.40 17.56
N VAL A 58 4.62 -11.86 16.47
CA VAL A 58 4.62 -11.16 15.18
C VAL A 58 3.20 -10.99 14.62
N THR A 59 3.01 -9.90 13.88
CA THR A 59 1.78 -9.57 13.15
C THR A 59 1.96 -9.86 11.65
N ASN A 60 0.89 -10.20 10.93
CA ASN A 60 0.95 -10.43 9.49
C ASN A 60 0.02 -9.46 8.73
N GLN A 61 0.58 -8.72 7.77
CA GLN A 61 -0.18 -7.79 6.91
C GLN A 61 -0.78 -8.45 5.67
N GLU A 62 -0.43 -9.71 5.41
CA GLU A 62 -0.86 -10.49 4.25
C GLU A 62 -0.55 -9.79 2.92
N ALA A 63 -1.43 -9.91 1.92
CA ALA A 63 -1.24 -9.35 0.58
C ALA A 63 -1.63 -7.86 0.51
N THR A 64 -1.04 -7.03 1.38
CA THR A 64 -1.31 -5.59 1.45
C THR A 64 -0.05 -4.74 1.58
N GLY A 65 -0.17 -3.44 1.27
CA GLY A 65 0.91 -2.46 1.42
C GLY A 65 0.87 -1.70 2.75
N ARG A 66 0.40 -2.34 3.84
CA ARG A 66 0.13 -1.68 5.13
C ARG A 66 1.30 -1.73 6.13
N CYS A 67 2.51 -2.06 5.68
CA CYS A 67 3.69 -2.23 6.56
C CYS A 67 3.91 -1.05 7.53
N TRP A 68 3.69 0.17 7.07
CA TRP A 68 3.82 1.39 7.88
C TRP A 68 2.80 1.47 9.02
N ILE A 69 1.55 1.02 8.80
CA ILE A 69 0.52 0.92 9.84
C ILE A 69 0.89 -0.18 10.84
N PHE A 70 1.28 -1.35 10.33
CA PHE A 70 1.70 -2.48 11.19
C PHE A 70 2.91 -2.12 12.05
N ALA A 71 3.93 -1.49 11.48
CA ALA A 71 5.11 -1.03 12.21
C ALA A 71 4.77 0.01 13.27
N GLY A 72 3.95 1.02 12.92
CA GLY A 72 3.51 2.05 13.87
C GLY A 72 2.70 1.47 15.03
N LEU A 73 1.77 0.56 14.75
CA LEU A 73 0.97 -0.10 15.78
C LEU A 73 1.77 -1.12 16.58
N ASN A 74 2.75 -1.78 15.98
CA ASN A 74 3.69 -2.66 16.68
C ASN A 74 4.49 -1.88 17.71
N PHE A 75 4.93 -0.66 17.40
CA PHE A 75 5.59 0.18 18.41
C PHE A 75 4.64 0.52 19.58
N LEU A 76 3.39 0.92 19.29
CA LEU A 76 2.45 1.35 20.33
C LEU A 76 1.92 0.20 21.19
N ARG A 77 1.73 -1.00 20.61
CA ARG A 77 1.17 -2.14 21.34
C ARG A 77 2.14 -2.67 22.40
N GLU A 78 3.46 -2.58 22.17
CA GLU A 78 4.46 -3.04 23.15
C GLU A 78 4.34 -2.24 24.45
N GLU A 79 4.28 -0.91 24.34
CA GLU A 79 4.11 -0.03 25.50
C GLU A 79 2.73 -0.20 26.16
N THR A 80 1.69 -0.41 25.37
CA THR A 80 0.34 -0.65 25.88
C THR A 80 0.26 -1.96 26.66
N ALA A 81 0.81 -3.04 26.11
CA ALA A 81 0.81 -4.36 26.74
C ALA A 81 1.63 -4.38 28.03
N LYS A 82 2.78 -3.68 28.06
CA LYS A 82 3.57 -3.52 29.31
C LYS A 82 2.76 -2.79 30.38
N LYS A 83 2.12 -1.66 30.04
CA LYS A 83 1.34 -0.86 31.01
C LYS A 83 0.12 -1.59 31.55
N LEU A 84 -0.52 -2.41 30.73
CA LEU A 84 -1.74 -3.14 31.08
C LEU A 84 -1.48 -4.60 31.49
N ASN A 85 -0.21 -5.02 31.58
CA ASN A 85 0.20 -6.39 31.87
C ASN A 85 -0.49 -7.46 30.99
N LEU A 86 -0.50 -7.22 29.67
CA LEU A 86 -1.12 -8.11 28.70
C LEU A 86 -0.09 -9.04 28.06
N ALA A 87 -0.38 -10.34 28.03
CA ALA A 87 0.49 -11.33 27.39
C ALA A 87 0.43 -11.29 25.86
N ASN A 88 -0.71 -10.87 25.29
CA ASN A 88 -0.89 -10.69 23.87
C ASN A 88 -1.88 -9.55 23.61
N PHE A 89 -1.52 -8.62 22.72
CA PHE A 89 -2.37 -7.50 22.37
C PHE A 89 -2.04 -7.00 20.97
N GLU A 90 -3.08 -6.64 20.21
CA GLU A 90 -2.95 -5.95 18.93
C GLU A 90 -3.99 -4.85 18.82
N PHE A 91 -3.55 -3.70 18.29
CA PHE A 91 -4.47 -2.71 17.75
C PHE A 91 -5.01 -3.16 16.39
N SER A 92 -6.21 -2.72 16.04
CA SER A 92 -6.82 -2.98 14.74
C SER A 92 -6.07 -2.21 13.65
N GLN A 93 -5.29 -2.92 12.85
CA GLN A 93 -4.67 -2.37 11.65
C GLN A 93 -5.74 -2.05 10.59
N ASN A 94 -6.83 -2.82 10.56
CA ASN A 94 -8.02 -2.56 9.75
C ASN A 94 -8.63 -1.18 10.04
N TYR A 95 -8.85 -0.85 11.32
CA TYR A 95 -9.40 0.45 11.75
C TYR A 95 -8.60 1.63 11.21
N VAL A 96 -7.28 1.60 11.38
CA VAL A 96 -6.40 2.68 10.87
C VAL A 96 -6.40 2.71 9.34
N ALA A 97 -6.39 1.54 8.69
CA ALA A 97 -6.41 1.44 7.22
C ALA A 97 -7.72 1.96 6.61
N PHE A 98 -8.86 1.78 7.28
CA PHE A 98 -10.14 2.32 6.85
C PHE A 98 -10.07 3.85 6.77
N TYR A 99 -9.66 4.51 7.86
CA TYR A 99 -9.60 5.97 7.92
C TYR A 99 -8.51 6.55 7.03
N ASP A 100 -7.35 5.90 6.94
CA ASP A 100 -6.32 6.29 5.97
C ASP A 100 -6.86 6.30 4.54
N LYS A 101 -7.59 5.27 4.13
CA LYS A 101 -8.18 5.21 2.79
C LYS A 101 -9.24 6.28 2.58
N LEU A 102 -10.11 6.49 3.56
CA LEU A 102 -11.15 7.51 3.49
C LEU A 102 -10.54 8.91 3.34
N GLU A 103 -9.51 9.24 4.12
CA GLU A 103 -8.81 10.53 4.04
C GLU A 103 -8.05 10.68 2.73
N LYS A 104 -7.41 9.62 2.23
CA LYS A 104 -6.75 9.65 0.92
C LYS A 104 -7.74 9.84 -0.22
N ILE A 105 -8.92 9.23 -0.14
CA ILE A 105 -10.01 9.47 -1.10
C ILE A 105 -10.39 10.93 -1.06
N ASN A 106 -10.69 11.48 0.12
CA ASN A 106 -11.06 12.87 0.24
C ASN A 106 -9.96 13.80 -0.30
N PHE A 107 -8.71 13.59 0.10
CA PHE A 107 -7.56 14.34 -0.39
C PHE A 107 -7.43 14.30 -1.92
N PHE A 108 -7.65 13.12 -2.54
CA PHE A 108 -7.66 13.01 -3.99
C PHE A 108 -8.77 13.86 -4.61
N LEU A 109 -9.99 13.77 -4.08
CA LEU A 109 -11.13 14.54 -4.59
C LEU A 109 -10.85 16.05 -4.51
N GLU A 110 -10.30 16.53 -3.39
CA GLU A 110 -9.88 17.93 -3.22
C GLU A 110 -8.78 18.31 -4.21
N SER A 111 -7.76 17.45 -4.37
CA SER A 111 -6.62 17.74 -5.25
C SER A 111 -7.03 17.96 -6.70
N ILE A 112 -8.15 17.38 -7.16
CA ILE A 112 -8.65 17.60 -8.52
C ILE A 112 -9.07 19.06 -8.77
N TYR A 113 -9.45 19.81 -7.74
CA TYR A 113 -9.86 21.21 -7.88
C TYR A 113 -8.71 22.07 -8.43
N ASP A 114 -7.47 21.76 -8.03
CA ASP A 114 -6.26 22.43 -8.55
C ASP A 114 -5.99 22.11 -10.02
N PHE A 115 -6.65 21.09 -10.58
CA PHE A 115 -6.43 20.59 -11.94
C PHE A 115 -7.70 20.63 -12.81
N LEU A 116 -8.68 21.49 -12.51
CA LEU A 116 -9.92 21.56 -13.29
C LEU A 116 -9.70 22.04 -14.74
N VAL A 117 -8.76 22.97 -14.92
CA VAL A 117 -8.55 23.68 -16.20
C VAL A 117 -7.23 23.32 -16.91
N VAL A 118 -6.35 22.54 -16.27
CA VAL A 118 -5.05 22.15 -16.87
C VAL A 118 -5.24 21.19 -18.04
N ASP A 119 -4.27 21.09 -18.94
CA ASP A 119 -4.31 20.12 -20.04
C ASP A 119 -4.32 18.67 -19.53
N GLN A 120 -4.92 17.76 -20.32
CA GLN A 120 -5.08 16.37 -19.91
C GLN A 120 -3.74 15.65 -19.74
N ASP A 121 -2.73 16.00 -20.52
CA ASP A 121 -1.38 15.45 -20.50
C ASP A 121 -0.46 16.15 -19.47
N TYR A 122 -0.99 17.09 -18.68
CA TYR A 122 -0.24 17.73 -17.62
C TYR A 122 0.34 16.67 -16.67
N ARG A 123 1.68 16.67 -16.54
CA ARG A 123 2.43 15.60 -15.90
C ARG A 123 1.94 15.27 -14.49
N THR A 124 1.64 16.28 -13.69
CA THR A 124 1.20 16.10 -12.29
C THR A 124 -0.20 15.50 -12.22
N LEU A 125 -1.12 15.94 -13.10
CA LEU A 125 -2.45 15.35 -13.22
C LEU A 125 -2.34 13.89 -13.66
N GLN A 126 -1.53 13.60 -14.68
CA GLN A 126 -1.27 12.23 -15.12
C GLN A 126 -0.68 11.37 -14.01
N TYR A 127 0.26 11.89 -13.23
CA TYR A 127 0.79 11.18 -12.07
C TYR A 127 -0.30 10.87 -11.04
N LEU A 128 -1.10 11.87 -10.66
CA LEU A 128 -2.20 11.71 -9.70
C LEU A 128 -3.22 10.66 -10.18
N LEU A 129 -3.66 10.72 -11.44
CA LEU A 129 -4.62 9.78 -12.02
C LEU A 129 -4.05 8.36 -12.17
N ASN A 130 -2.77 8.24 -12.53
CA ASN A 130 -2.13 6.93 -12.71
C ASN A 130 -1.91 6.23 -11.38
N GLN A 131 -1.40 6.95 -10.37
CA GLN A 131 -1.19 6.38 -9.04
C GLN A 131 -2.51 6.14 -8.31
N GLY A 132 -3.44 7.11 -8.35
CA GLY A 132 -4.64 7.08 -7.53
C GLY A 132 -4.31 6.96 -6.04
N ILE A 133 -5.14 6.23 -5.29
CA ILE A 133 -4.83 5.84 -3.92
C ILE A 133 -4.10 4.49 -3.88
N GLN A 134 -3.25 4.34 -2.86
CA GLN A 134 -2.52 3.12 -2.55
C GLN A 134 -2.52 2.86 -1.03
N ASP A 135 -2.17 1.64 -0.65
CA ASP A 135 -2.07 1.26 0.78
C ASP A 135 -0.91 1.96 1.50
N GLY A 136 0.19 2.20 0.80
CA GLY A 136 1.40 2.78 1.37
C GLY A 136 1.17 4.18 1.93
N GLY A 137 1.94 4.54 2.94
CA GLY A 137 1.86 5.83 3.62
C GLY A 137 3.14 6.15 4.37
N GLN A 138 3.13 7.29 5.05
CA GLN A 138 4.27 7.79 5.81
C GLN A 138 3.91 8.04 7.27
N TRP A 139 4.92 8.19 8.12
CA TRP A 139 4.75 8.41 9.55
C TRP A 139 3.78 9.55 9.89
N GLN A 140 3.85 10.68 9.18
CA GLN A 140 2.96 11.80 9.50
C GLN A 140 1.50 11.52 9.16
N MET A 141 1.24 10.75 8.09
CA MET A 141 -0.12 10.31 7.77
C MET A 141 -0.67 9.42 8.88
N PHE A 142 0.18 8.54 9.44
CA PHE A 142 -0.18 7.65 10.55
C PHE A 142 -0.55 8.46 11.79
N VAL A 143 0.28 9.45 12.16
CA VAL A 143 0.02 10.34 13.29
C VAL A 143 -1.27 11.14 13.11
N ILE A 144 -1.54 11.66 11.91
CA ILE A 144 -2.76 12.42 11.61
C ILE A 144 -4.00 11.55 11.81
N VAL A 145 -4.00 10.34 11.27
CA VAL A 145 -5.12 9.39 11.42
C VAL A 145 -5.34 9.06 12.89
N LEU A 146 -4.28 8.76 13.65
CA LEU A 146 -4.38 8.45 15.07
C LEU A 146 -4.88 9.62 15.91
N LYS A 147 -4.40 10.84 15.65
CA LYS A 147 -4.85 12.04 16.37
C LYS A 147 -6.33 12.35 16.09
N LYS A 148 -6.81 12.08 14.88
CA LYS A 148 -8.19 12.37 14.47
C LYS A 148 -9.18 11.29 14.88
N TYR A 149 -8.81 10.02 14.75
CA TYR A 149 -9.71 8.87 14.90
C TYR A 149 -9.36 7.93 16.05
N GLY A 150 -8.22 8.13 16.71
CA GLY A 150 -7.78 7.27 17.81
C GLY A 150 -7.35 5.88 17.34
N LEU A 151 -7.50 4.92 18.25
CA LEU A 151 -7.11 3.51 18.08
C LEU A 151 -8.24 2.62 18.60
N ALA A 152 -8.36 1.43 18.02
CA ALA A 152 -9.26 0.38 18.48
C ALA A 152 -8.47 -0.92 18.70
N PRO A 153 -8.83 -1.76 19.69
CA PRO A 153 -8.32 -3.12 19.78
C PRO A 153 -8.71 -3.94 18.54
N LYS A 154 -7.84 -4.87 18.12
CA LYS A 154 -8.10 -5.76 16.97
C LYS A 154 -9.37 -6.59 17.10
N THR A 155 -9.78 -6.90 18.33
CA THR A 155 -11.02 -7.64 18.63
C THR A 155 -12.28 -6.88 18.27
N VAL A 156 -12.26 -5.54 18.32
CA VAL A 156 -13.43 -4.69 18.04
C VAL A 156 -13.61 -4.47 16.53
N MET A 157 -12.50 -4.42 15.78
CA MET A 157 -12.53 -4.35 14.32
C MET A 157 -11.51 -5.34 13.74
N PRO A 158 -11.91 -6.61 13.53
CA PRO A 158 -11.02 -7.64 13.01
C PRO A 158 -10.70 -7.40 11.53
N GLU A 159 -9.72 -8.14 11.01
CA GLU A 159 -9.42 -8.15 9.58
C GLU A 159 -10.57 -8.80 8.78
N THR A 160 -10.81 -8.29 7.58
CA THR A 160 -11.69 -8.86 6.57
C THR A 160 -10.86 -9.47 5.43
N LYS A 161 -11.54 -10.15 4.50
CA LYS A 161 -10.87 -10.64 3.28
C LYS A 161 -10.26 -9.50 2.47
N SER A 162 -10.99 -8.39 2.30
CA SER A 162 -10.52 -7.22 1.57
C SER A 162 -9.43 -6.47 2.33
N SER A 163 -9.48 -6.43 3.67
CA SER A 163 -8.43 -5.82 4.46
C SER A 163 -7.12 -6.60 4.37
N SER A 164 -7.16 -7.91 4.16
CA SER A 164 -5.97 -8.78 3.99
C SER A 164 -5.52 -8.96 2.54
N MET A 165 -6.28 -8.43 1.57
CA MET A 165 -5.98 -8.48 0.13
C MET A 165 -6.65 -7.30 -0.59
N THR A 166 -6.02 -6.13 -0.50
CA THR A 166 -6.61 -4.84 -0.88
C THR A 166 -6.61 -4.54 -2.38
N SER A 167 -5.82 -5.26 -3.17
CA SER A 167 -5.59 -4.97 -4.60
C SER A 167 -6.89 -4.86 -5.42
N PRO A 168 -7.86 -5.80 -5.33
CA PRO A 168 -9.12 -5.68 -6.08
C PRO A 168 -9.92 -4.44 -5.70
N MET A 169 -10.06 -4.17 -4.40
CA MET A 169 -10.79 -3.01 -3.89
C MET A 169 -10.13 -1.69 -4.32
N ASN A 170 -8.80 -1.57 -4.22
CA ASN A 170 -8.06 -0.39 -4.66
C ASN A 170 -8.25 -0.12 -6.16
N LYS A 171 -8.35 -1.17 -6.99
CA LYS A 171 -8.62 -1.03 -8.43
C LYS A 171 -9.98 -0.36 -8.68
N TYR A 172 -11.03 -0.77 -7.96
CA TYR A 172 -12.36 -0.18 -8.10
C TYR A 172 -12.42 1.25 -7.56
N ILE A 173 -11.78 1.53 -6.42
CA ILE A 173 -11.69 2.89 -5.89
C ILE A 173 -11.00 3.80 -6.92
N ASN A 174 -9.83 3.39 -7.44
CA ASN A 174 -9.09 4.20 -8.42
C ASN A 174 -9.84 4.37 -9.74
N LEU A 175 -10.65 3.39 -10.17
CA LEU A 175 -11.55 3.56 -11.31
C LEU A 175 -12.58 4.66 -11.05
N LYS A 176 -13.24 4.64 -9.89
CA LYS A 176 -14.25 5.65 -9.51
C LYS A 176 -13.62 7.03 -9.34
N LEU A 177 -12.43 7.13 -8.75
CA LEU A 177 -11.69 8.39 -8.60
C LEU A 177 -11.32 9.02 -9.96
N ARG A 178 -10.94 8.21 -10.96
CA ARG A 178 -10.71 8.71 -12.33
C ARG A 178 -11.99 9.19 -13.00
N GLN A 179 -13.11 8.48 -12.80
CA GLN A 179 -14.42 8.91 -13.26
C GLN A 179 -14.82 10.25 -12.62
N TYR A 180 -14.58 10.41 -11.32
CA TYR A 180 -14.77 11.66 -10.61
C TYR A 180 -13.94 12.78 -11.24
N ALA A 181 -12.63 12.57 -11.43
CA ALA A 181 -11.76 13.57 -12.01
C ALA A 181 -12.22 14.03 -13.40
N TYR A 182 -12.66 13.09 -14.25
CA TYR A 182 -13.24 13.42 -15.55
C TYR A 182 -14.50 14.27 -15.42
N LYS A 183 -15.47 13.85 -14.58
CA LYS A 183 -16.74 14.57 -14.38
C LYS A 183 -16.53 15.95 -13.76
N ALA A 184 -15.65 16.06 -12.76
CA ALA A 184 -15.32 17.32 -12.11
C ALA A 184 -14.79 18.35 -13.13
N ARG A 185 -13.92 17.93 -14.05
CA ARG A 185 -13.42 18.80 -15.12
C ARG A 185 -14.49 19.26 -16.12
N GLN A 186 -15.59 18.50 -16.29
CA GLN A 186 -16.74 18.96 -17.08
C GLN A 186 -17.57 20.03 -16.33
N LEU A 187 -17.51 20.03 -15.00
CA LEU A 187 -18.22 20.96 -14.11
C LEU A 187 -17.33 22.10 -13.62
N LYS A 188 -16.21 22.39 -14.31
CA LYS A 188 -15.22 23.39 -13.89
C LYS A 188 -15.78 24.79 -13.60
N ASP A 189 -16.92 25.15 -14.22
CA ASP A 189 -17.58 26.44 -14.07
C ASP A 189 -18.79 26.38 -13.11
N ASP A 190 -19.15 25.19 -12.61
CA ASP A 190 -20.28 24.93 -11.70
C ASP A 190 -19.78 24.41 -10.35
N MET A 191 -19.47 25.34 -9.44
CA MET A 191 -19.00 25.02 -8.10
C MET A 191 -20.03 24.23 -7.27
N VAL A 192 -21.32 24.51 -7.46
CA VAL A 192 -22.39 23.80 -6.73
C VAL A 192 -22.48 22.35 -7.21
N GLY A 193 -22.41 22.13 -8.52
CA GLY A 193 -22.34 20.80 -9.12
C GLY A 193 -21.10 20.03 -8.69
N LEU A 194 -19.95 20.69 -8.55
CA LEU A 194 -18.71 20.09 -8.06
C LEU A 194 -18.81 19.60 -6.61
N ASP A 195 -19.37 20.43 -5.72
CA ASP A 195 -19.58 20.07 -4.32
C ASP A 195 -20.55 18.89 -4.18
N LEU A 196 -21.65 18.89 -4.95
CA LEU A 196 -22.60 17.77 -5.00
C LEU A 196 -21.95 16.49 -5.52
N LEU A 197 -21.19 16.57 -6.62
CA LEU A 197 -20.49 15.42 -7.19
C LEU A 197 -19.47 14.83 -6.20
N LYS A 198 -18.76 15.70 -5.46
CA LYS A 198 -17.79 15.31 -4.44
C LYS A 198 -18.49 14.59 -3.28
N ALA A 199 -19.55 15.17 -2.75
CA ALA A 199 -20.34 14.57 -1.67
C ALA A 199 -20.90 13.19 -2.07
N GLN A 200 -21.48 13.09 -3.26
CA GLN A 200 -21.99 11.81 -3.79
C GLN A 200 -20.88 10.78 -3.96
N THR A 201 -19.74 11.16 -4.53
CA THR A 201 -18.61 10.23 -4.73
C THR A 201 -18.04 9.77 -3.39
N LEU A 202 -17.95 10.66 -2.41
CA LEU A 202 -17.46 10.32 -1.07
C LEU A 202 -18.43 9.36 -0.36
N ASP A 203 -19.74 9.57 -0.46
CA ASP A 203 -20.76 8.67 0.10
C ASP A 203 -20.71 7.27 -0.52
N GLU A 204 -20.61 7.19 -1.85
CA GLU A 204 -20.47 5.91 -2.57
C GLU A 204 -19.19 5.16 -2.13
N LEU A 205 -18.06 5.86 -2.04
CA LEU A 205 -16.79 5.26 -1.66
C LEU A 205 -16.73 4.92 -0.17
N TYR A 206 -17.36 5.70 0.70
CA TYR A 206 -17.52 5.37 2.12
C TYR A 206 -18.35 4.09 2.29
N THR A 207 -19.45 3.97 1.55
CA THR A 207 -20.28 2.77 1.53
C THR A 207 -19.49 1.56 1.04
N PHE A 208 -18.72 1.74 -0.04
CA PHE A 208 -17.86 0.69 -0.59
C PHE A 208 -16.75 0.27 0.40
N LEU A 209 -16.09 1.22 1.07
CA LEU A 209 -15.10 0.93 2.11
C LEU A 209 -15.74 0.16 3.27
N SER A 210 -16.90 0.61 3.75
CA SER A 210 -17.62 -0.01 4.87
C SER A 210 -18.04 -1.45 4.54
N ALA A 211 -18.47 -1.72 3.31
CA ALA A 211 -18.77 -3.07 2.86
C ALA A 211 -17.55 -3.99 2.80
N ASN A 212 -16.35 -3.45 2.54
CA ASN A 212 -15.11 -4.23 2.42
C ASN A 212 -14.38 -4.41 3.74
N PHE A 213 -14.36 -3.39 4.58
CA PHE A 213 -13.58 -3.35 5.83
C PHE A 213 -14.43 -3.57 7.09
N GLY A 214 -15.76 -3.48 6.97
CA GLY A 214 -16.66 -3.35 8.10
C GLY A 214 -16.81 -1.90 8.56
N ASN A 215 -17.83 -1.66 9.40
CA ASN A 215 -18.09 -0.34 9.96
C ASN A 215 -17.13 -0.07 11.12
N PRO A 216 -16.38 1.05 11.11
CA PRO A 216 -15.56 1.42 12.25
C PRO A 216 -16.43 1.60 13.52
N PRO A 217 -16.03 0.99 14.66
CA PRO A 217 -16.74 1.14 15.92
C PRO A 217 -16.66 2.59 16.43
N LYS A 218 -17.78 3.10 16.94
CA LYS A 218 -17.84 4.43 17.59
C LYS A 218 -17.61 4.36 19.10
N THR A 219 -17.95 3.22 19.70
CA THR A 219 -17.83 2.93 21.15
C THR A 219 -17.55 1.44 21.32
N PHE A 220 -16.78 1.08 22.36
CA PHE A 220 -16.47 -0.30 22.75
C PHE A 220 -16.01 -0.36 24.20
#